data_AF-A0A1G3QWT1-F1
#
_entry.id   AF-A0A1G3QWT1-F1
#
_cell.length_a   1.000
_cell.length_b   1.000
_cell.length_c   1.000
_cell.angle_alpha   90.00
_cell.angle_beta   90.00
_cell.angle_gamma   90.00
#
_symmetry.space_group_name_H-M   'P 1'
#
loop_
_entity.id
_entity.type
_entity.pdbx_description
1 polymer ?
#
loop_
_entity_poly.entity_id
_entity_poly.type
_entity_poly.pdbx_seq_one_letter_code
_entity_poly.pdbx_strand_id
1 'polypeptide(L)'
;MPRGGRILLLLLLAALTPAAAQTPGRSSLAEDKALHFLFGASCALLASAAAAPAWRDSTLSDPAYALRVSGVGLGAALGAGAAKELLDRAGFGRPEWSDFLATAAGGLAVAAMVFAASAGDRQARMSPVYASFGIALALPPAAGLLRRLSSRRSSASSE
;
A
#
# COMPACT_ATOMS: atom_id res chain seq x y z
N MET A 1 2.63 26.15 0.71
CA MET A 1 2.60 24.77 0.14
C MET A 1 2.62 24.87 -1.39
N PRO A 2 3.54 24.17 -2.08
CA PRO A 2 3.52 24.10 -3.55
C PRO A 2 2.20 23.48 -4.03
N ARG A 3 1.71 23.92 -5.20
CA ARG A 3 0.40 23.51 -5.77
C ARG A 3 0.26 21.99 -5.89
N GLY A 4 1.35 21.27 -6.18
CA GLY A 4 1.36 19.80 -6.27
C GLY A 4 1.08 19.09 -4.95
N GLY A 5 1.54 19.63 -3.81
CA GLY A 5 1.31 19.03 -2.50
C GLY A 5 -0.15 19.09 -2.06
N ARG A 6 -0.89 20.13 -2.48
CA ARG A 6 -2.34 20.27 -2.17
C ARG A 6 -3.18 19.29 -2.98
N ILE A 7 -2.85 19.07 -4.25
CA ILE A 7 -3.56 18.11 -5.11
C ILE A 7 -3.32 16.68 -4.62
N LEU A 8 -2.08 16.34 -4.24
CA LEU A 8 -1.79 15.03 -3.66
C LEU A 8 -2.54 14.81 -2.35
N LEU A 9 -2.54 15.80 -1.45
CA LEU A 9 -3.26 15.72 -0.18
C LEU A 9 -4.77 15.49 -0.41
N LEU A 10 -5.36 16.16 -1.39
CA LEU A 10 -6.76 15.99 -1.76
C LEU A 10 -7.04 14.61 -2.38
N LEU A 11 -6.15 14.10 -3.24
CA LEU A 11 -6.29 12.75 -3.81
C LEU A 11 -6.13 11.65 -2.76
N LEU A 12 -5.19 11.81 -1.83
CA LEU A 12 -4.97 10.87 -0.74
C LEU A 12 -6.10 10.93 0.30
N LEU A 13 -6.66 12.12 0.59
CA LEU A 13 -7.85 12.26 1.42
C LEU A 13 -9.09 11.65 0.76
N ALA A 14 -9.25 11.81 -0.56
CA ALA A 14 -10.32 11.16 -1.32
C ALA A 14 -10.17 9.62 -1.33
N ALA A 15 -8.93 9.11 -1.33
CA ALA A 15 -8.67 7.67 -1.19
C ALA A 15 -8.90 7.14 0.24
N LEU A 16 -8.86 8.01 1.26
CA LEU A 16 -9.20 7.68 2.65
C LEU A 16 -10.71 7.70 2.94
N THR A 17 -11.56 8.09 1.98
CA THR A 17 -13.01 8.06 2.19
C THR A 17 -13.43 6.60 2.39
N PRO A 18 -13.89 6.22 3.59
CA PRO A 18 -14.19 4.83 3.86
C PRO A 18 -15.36 4.41 2.98
N ALA A 19 -15.19 3.32 2.23
CA ALA A 19 -16.30 2.52 1.76
C ALA A 19 -17.02 1.98 3.01
N ALA A 20 -17.93 2.79 3.53
CA ALA A 20 -18.81 2.44 4.62
C ALA A 20 -19.84 1.45 4.09
N ALA A 21 -19.63 0.16 4.39
CA ALA A 21 -20.67 -0.83 4.67
C ALA A 21 -20.00 -2.18 4.94
N GLN A 22 -19.70 -2.47 6.21
CA GLN A 22 -19.34 -3.82 6.63
C GLN A 22 -20.63 -4.55 7.02
N THR A 23 -21.18 -5.34 6.10
CA THR A 23 -22.28 -6.26 6.40
C THR A 23 -21.68 -7.58 6.91
N PRO A 24 -22.07 -8.08 8.11
CA PRO A 24 -21.56 -9.35 8.60
C PRO A 24 -22.15 -10.50 7.76
N GLY A 25 -21.30 -11.33 7.13
CA GLY A 25 -21.75 -12.63 6.61
C GLY A 25 -21.01 -13.17 5.39
N ARG A 26 -20.60 -12.33 4.44
CA ARG A 26 -19.79 -12.69 3.27
C ARG A 26 -19.05 -11.45 2.78
N SER A 27 -17.71 -11.44 2.84
CA SER A 27 -16.97 -10.40 2.13
C SER A 27 -17.16 -10.60 0.63
N SER A 28 -17.66 -9.58 -0.06
CA SER A 28 -17.77 -9.65 -1.52
C SER A 28 -16.38 -9.83 -2.16
N LEU A 29 -16.33 -10.41 -3.37
CA LEU A 29 -15.08 -10.50 -4.12
C LEU A 29 -14.43 -9.11 -4.30
N ALA A 30 -15.25 -8.07 -4.45
CA ALA A 30 -14.78 -6.69 -4.55
C ALA A 30 -14.11 -6.19 -3.25
N GLU A 31 -14.69 -6.47 -2.08
CA GLU A 31 -14.07 -6.13 -0.78
C GLU A 31 -12.72 -6.82 -0.58
N ASP A 32 -12.65 -8.10 -0.94
CA ASP A 32 -11.42 -8.88 -0.85
C ASP A 32 -10.30 -8.27 -1.72
N LYS A 33 -10.61 -7.95 -2.99
CA LYS A 33 -9.63 -7.29 -3.88
C LYS A 33 -9.31 -5.86 -3.45
N ALA A 34 -10.24 -5.15 -2.83
CA ALA A 34 -9.97 -3.83 -2.26
C ALA A 34 -8.92 -3.90 -1.13
N LEU A 35 -8.94 -4.95 -0.29
CA LEU A 35 -7.92 -5.14 0.73
C LEU A 35 -6.53 -5.38 0.12
N HIS A 36 -6.45 -6.18 -0.94
CA HIS A 36 -5.20 -6.39 -1.67
C HIS A 36 -4.68 -5.11 -2.31
N PHE A 37 -5.56 -4.32 -2.94
CA PHE A 37 -5.22 -3.02 -3.48
C PHE A 37 -4.68 -2.06 -2.41
N LEU A 38 -5.39 -1.95 -1.28
CA LEU A 38 -4.97 -1.10 -0.15
C LEU A 38 -3.65 -1.56 0.46
N PHE A 39 -3.42 -2.87 0.55
CA PHE A 39 -2.16 -3.44 1.00
C PHE A 39 -1.00 -3.06 0.07
N GLY A 40 -1.17 -3.22 -1.24
CA GLY A 40 -0.17 -2.79 -2.22
C GLY A 40 0.12 -1.29 -2.18
N ALA A 41 -0.93 -0.47 -2.08
CA ALA A 41 -0.83 0.98 -1.91
C ALA A 41 -0.05 1.36 -0.64
N SER A 42 -0.34 0.69 0.48
CA SER A 42 0.34 0.88 1.76
C SER A 42 1.83 0.51 1.68
N CYS A 43 2.17 -0.67 1.12
CA CYS A 43 3.55 -1.10 0.91
C CYS A 43 4.34 -0.08 0.07
N ALA A 44 3.75 0.41 -1.02
CA ALA A 44 4.39 1.41 -1.86
C ALA A 44 4.65 2.72 -1.11
N LEU A 45 3.66 3.24 -0.38
CA LEU A 45 3.83 4.45 0.43
C LEU A 45 4.90 4.29 1.50
N LEU A 46 4.87 3.21 2.28
CA LEU A 46 5.80 2.99 3.38
C LEU A 46 7.24 2.80 2.88
N ALA A 47 7.43 2.04 1.81
CA ALA A 47 8.76 1.84 1.24
C ALA A 47 9.30 3.12 0.59
N SER A 48 8.46 3.88 -0.12
CA SER A 48 8.84 5.21 -0.62
C SER A 48 9.17 6.18 0.51
N ALA A 49 8.42 6.16 1.61
CA ALA A 49 8.69 6.98 2.78
C ALA A 49 10.06 6.66 3.40
N ALA A 50 10.38 5.37 3.55
CA ALA A 50 11.64 4.90 4.10
C ALA A 50 12.83 5.19 3.18
N ALA A 51 12.62 5.16 1.86
CA ALA A 51 13.69 5.34 0.88
C ALA A 51 13.99 6.82 0.57
N ALA A 52 12.99 7.70 0.68
CA ALA A 52 13.14 9.13 0.35
C ALA A 52 14.28 9.86 1.11
N PRO A 53 14.54 9.61 2.41
CA PRO A 53 15.68 10.20 3.11
C PRO A 53 17.05 9.75 2.59
N ALA A 54 17.17 8.50 2.12
CA ALA A 54 18.43 7.92 1.67
C ALA A 54 19.02 8.63 0.43
N TRP A 55 18.18 9.36 -0.32
CA TRP A 55 18.58 10.11 -1.51
C TRP A 55 18.37 11.62 -1.39
N ARG A 56 18.06 12.12 -0.19
CA ARG A 56 17.78 13.54 0.06
C ARG A 56 18.92 14.48 -0.36
N ASP A 57 20.16 14.06 -0.12
CA ASP A 57 21.37 14.84 -0.41
C ASP A 57 22.09 14.37 -1.69
N SER A 58 21.41 13.57 -2.51
CA SER A 58 21.99 13.07 -3.75
C SER A 58 22.03 14.15 -4.84
N THR A 59 23.04 14.12 -5.71
CA THR A 59 23.19 15.00 -6.87
C THR A 59 22.23 14.67 -8.02
N LEU A 60 21.20 13.86 -7.77
CA LEU A 60 20.26 13.41 -8.78
C LEU A 60 19.44 14.57 -9.33
N SER A 61 19.09 14.47 -10.61
CA SER A 61 18.04 15.30 -11.19
C SER A 61 16.67 14.98 -10.56
N ASP A 62 15.75 15.95 -10.57
CA ASP A 62 14.39 15.77 -10.03
C ASP A 62 13.68 14.50 -10.54
N PRO A 63 13.72 14.19 -11.85
CA PRO A 63 13.05 13.00 -12.36
C PRO A 63 13.73 11.71 -11.88
N ALA A 64 15.06 11.71 -11.73
CA ALA A 64 15.80 10.54 -11.28
C ALA A 64 15.56 10.25 -9.79
N TYR A 65 15.48 11.28 -8.95
CA TYR A 65 15.08 11.14 -7.55
C TYR A 65 13.66 10.58 -7.45
N ALA A 66 12.70 11.20 -8.15
CA ALA A 66 11.32 10.78 -8.14
C ALA A 66 11.15 9.33 -8.60
N LEU A 67 11.83 8.94 -9.68
CA LEU A 67 11.79 7.58 -10.23
C LEU A 67 12.33 6.55 -9.25
N ARG A 68 13.41 6.86 -8.51
CA ARG A 68 13.97 5.95 -7.51
C ARG A 68 13.02 5.77 -6.33
N VAL A 69 12.50 6.86 -5.77
CA VAL A 69 11.59 6.81 -4.62
C VAL A 69 10.29 6.07 -4.97
N SER A 70 9.68 6.38 -6.13
CA SER A 70 8.49 5.67 -6.59
C SER A 70 8.78 4.23 -6.99
N GLY A 71 9.94 3.97 -7.59
CA GLY A 71 10.37 2.64 -8.02
C GLY A 71 10.59 1.69 -6.83
N VAL A 72 11.17 2.18 -5.73
CA VAL A 72 11.27 1.40 -4.48
C VAL A 72 9.89 1.07 -3.94
N GLY A 73 8.97 2.03 -3.95
CA GLY A 73 7.58 1.82 -3.55
C GLY A 73 6.90 0.71 -4.37
N LEU A 74 6.94 0.84 -5.70
CA LEU A 74 6.38 -0.17 -6.60
C LEU A 74 7.04 -1.55 -6.40
N GLY A 75 8.37 -1.58 -6.28
CA GLY A 75 9.12 -2.81 -6.03
C GLY A 75 8.71 -3.49 -4.72
N ALA A 76 8.46 -2.72 -3.66
CA ALA A 76 7.97 -3.27 -2.39
C ALA A 76 6.56 -3.85 -2.51
N ALA A 77 5.64 -3.18 -3.23
CA ALA A 77 4.29 -3.69 -3.45
C ALA A 77 4.29 -5.00 -4.26
N LEU A 78 5.06 -5.05 -5.36
CA LEU A 78 5.22 -6.26 -6.16
C LEU A 78 5.89 -7.40 -5.36
N GLY A 79 6.94 -7.07 -4.60
CA GLY A 79 7.62 -8.01 -3.72
C GLY A 79 6.70 -8.59 -2.65
N ALA A 80 5.86 -7.76 -2.03
CA ALA A 80 4.89 -8.20 -1.03
C ALA A 80 3.80 -9.12 -1.64
N GLY A 81 3.27 -8.76 -2.81
CA GLY A 81 2.33 -9.62 -3.54
C GLY A 81 2.96 -10.96 -3.94
N ALA A 82 4.19 -10.95 -4.46
CA ALA A 82 4.89 -12.17 -4.85
C ALA A 82 5.22 -13.05 -3.63
N ALA A 83 5.64 -12.45 -2.52
CA ALA A 83 5.88 -13.15 -1.26
C ALA A 83 4.62 -13.85 -0.75
N LYS A 84 3.45 -13.18 -0.82
CA LYS A 84 2.15 -13.80 -0.49
C LYS A 84 1.89 -15.03 -1.36
N GLU A 85 2.03 -14.93 -2.68
CA GLU A 85 1.79 -16.07 -3.58
C GLU A 85 2.77 -17.24 -3.34
N LEU A 86 4.02 -16.94 -2.97
CA LEU A 86 4.98 -17.98 -2.58
C LEU A 86 4.59 -18.66 -1.27
N LEU A 87 4.13 -17.91 -0.27
CA LEU A 87 3.63 -18.46 0.99
C LEU A 87 2.38 -19.33 0.77
N ASP A 88 1.47 -18.90 -0.11
CA ASP A 88 0.29 -19.67 -0.45
C ASP A 88 0.66 -21.00 -1.12
N ARG A 89 1.64 -20.99 -2.03
CA ARG A 89 2.19 -22.23 -2.63
C ARG A 89 2.89 -23.13 -1.63
N ALA A 90 3.46 -22.57 -0.56
CA ALA A 90 4.04 -23.33 0.55
C ALA A 90 2.98 -23.90 1.52
N GLY A 91 1.68 -23.72 1.23
CA GLY A 91 0.56 -24.29 1.99
C GLY A 91 -0.03 -23.35 3.05
N PHE A 92 0.43 -22.09 3.13
CA PHE A 92 -0.11 -21.12 4.09
C PHE A 92 -1.41 -20.44 3.63
N GLY A 93 -1.88 -20.73 2.41
CA GLY A 93 -3.10 -20.16 1.85
C GLY A 93 -3.45 -20.76 0.49
N ARG A 94 -4.20 -19.99 -0.33
CA ARG A 94 -4.63 -20.41 -1.68
C ARG A 94 -4.06 -19.43 -2.70
N PRO A 95 -3.20 -19.89 -3.63
CA PRO A 95 -2.62 -19.00 -4.62
C PRO A 95 -3.71 -18.46 -5.53
N GLU A 96 -3.76 -17.14 -5.69
CA GLU A 96 -4.77 -16.47 -6.50
C GLU A 96 -4.15 -15.25 -7.20
N TRP A 97 -3.85 -15.38 -8.49
CA TRP A 97 -3.22 -14.33 -9.28
C TRP A 97 -3.97 -12.99 -9.29
N SER A 98 -5.29 -13.01 -9.09
CA SER A 98 -6.10 -11.80 -8.99
C SER A 98 -5.75 -10.95 -7.76
N ASP A 99 -5.31 -11.57 -6.65
CA ASP A 99 -4.83 -10.89 -5.44
C ASP A 99 -3.51 -10.19 -5.70
N PHE A 100 -2.61 -10.88 -6.39
CA PHE A 100 -1.35 -10.32 -6.83
C PHE A 100 -1.59 -9.10 -7.74
N LEU A 101 -2.49 -9.23 -8.73
CA LEU A 101 -2.83 -8.12 -9.63
C LEU A 101 -3.47 -6.95 -8.88
N ALA A 102 -4.37 -7.20 -7.94
CA ALA A 102 -4.96 -6.14 -7.11
C ALA A 102 -3.89 -5.41 -6.27
N THR A 103 -2.97 -6.17 -5.67
CA THR A 103 -1.82 -5.63 -4.92
C THR A 103 -0.90 -4.80 -5.82
N ALA A 104 -0.57 -5.31 -7.00
CA ALA A 104 0.25 -4.62 -7.99
C ALA A 104 -0.43 -3.32 -8.47
N ALA A 105 -1.74 -3.35 -8.72
CA ALA A 105 -2.51 -2.18 -9.15
C ALA A 105 -2.51 -1.09 -8.08
N GLY A 106 -2.70 -1.44 -6.80
CA GLY A 106 -2.62 -0.50 -5.69
C GLY A 106 -1.24 0.12 -5.54
N GLY A 107 -0.20 -0.71 -5.62
CA GLY A 107 1.20 -0.25 -5.60
C GLY A 107 1.53 0.69 -6.76
N LEU A 108 1.10 0.35 -7.97
CA LEU A 108 1.32 1.17 -9.17
C LEU A 108 0.60 2.52 -9.09
N ALA A 109 -0.66 2.52 -8.68
CA ALA A 109 -1.44 3.75 -8.53
C ALA A 109 -0.76 4.73 -7.56
N VAL A 110 -0.32 4.23 -6.41
CA VAL A 110 0.44 5.04 -5.43
C VAL A 110 1.81 5.43 -5.96
N ALA A 111 2.55 4.52 -6.60
CA ALA A 111 3.88 4.82 -7.11
C ALA A 111 3.85 5.97 -8.14
N ALA A 112 2.82 6.01 -8.99
CA ALA A 112 2.59 7.12 -9.90
C ALA A 112 2.34 8.44 -9.15
N MET A 113 1.56 8.41 -8.06
CA MET A 113 1.32 9.58 -7.21
C MET A 113 2.61 10.05 -6.51
N VAL A 114 3.40 9.13 -5.96
CA VAL A 114 4.69 9.41 -5.33
C VAL A 114 5.67 9.98 -6.34
N PHE A 115 5.71 9.46 -7.57
CA PHE A 115 6.54 10.01 -8.64
C PHE A 115 6.17 11.46 -8.93
N ALA A 116 4.88 11.74 -9.17
CA ALA A 116 4.41 13.09 -9.45
C ALA A 116 4.68 14.06 -8.30
N ALA A 117 4.51 13.61 -7.06
CA ALA A 117 4.77 14.42 -5.87
C ALA A 117 6.26 14.68 -5.65
N SER A 118 7.10 13.67 -5.84
CA SER A 118 8.56 13.74 -5.61
C SER A 118 9.28 14.50 -6.72
N ALA A 119 8.73 14.55 -7.94
CA ALA A 119 9.26 15.34 -9.04
C ALA A 119 9.29 16.86 -8.74
N GLY A 120 8.54 17.32 -7.73
CA GLY A 120 8.53 18.71 -7.26
C GLY A 120 9.07 18.94 -5.85
N ASP A 121 9.61 17.92 -5.18
CA ASP A 121 10.08 18.01 -3.78
C ASP A 121 11.41 17.25 -3.54
N ARG A 122 12.54 17.93 -3.75
CA ARG A 122 13.89 17.38 -3.51
C ARG A 122 14.23 17.12 -2.05
N GLN A 123 13.53 17.77 -1.12
CA GLN A 123 13.97 17.80 0.29
C GLN A 123 13.37 16.67 1.11
N ALA A 124 12.78 15.67 0.47
CA ALA A 124 12.06 14.56 1.09
C ALA A 124 10.98 15.04 2.08
N ARG A 125 10.41 16.24 1.89
CA ARG A 125 9.41 16.82 2.79
C ARG A 125 8.10 16.05 2.73
N MET A 126 7.85 15.34 1.63
CA MET A 126 6.71 14.45 1.48
C MET A 126 6.90 13.08 2.13
N SER A 127 8.11 12.70 2.60
CA SER A 127 8.35 11.39 3.24
C SER A 127 7.43 11.13 4.46
N PRO A 128 7.26 12.08 5.42
CA PRO A 128 6.31 11.89 6.52
C PRO A 128 4.86 11.74 6.04
N VAL A 129 4.48 12.45 4.97
CA VAL A 129 3.14 12.33 4.36
C VAL A 129 2.95 10.91 3.82
N TYR A 130 3.92 10.39 3.08
CA TYR A 130 3.87 9.02 2.58
C TYR A 130 3.75 8.01 3.73
N ALA A 131 4.53 8.18 4.80
CA ALA A 131 4.47 7.30 5.98
C ALA A 131 3.07 7.33 6.64
N SER A 132 2.52 8.53 6.88
CA SER A 132 1.20 8.67 7.52
C SER A 132 0.09 8.00 6.71
N PHE A 133 0.05 8.22 5.40
CA PHE A 133 -0.94 7.58 4.54
C PHE A 133 -0.69 6.07 4.40
N GLY A 134 0.56 5.64 4.31
CA GLY A 134 0.91 4.21 4.26
C GLY A 134 0.42 3.46 5.50
N ILE A 135 0.61 4.03 6.69
CA ILE A 135 0.08 3.49 7.95
C ILE A 135 -1.45 3.45 7.92
N ALA A 136 -2.11 4.54 7.50
CA ALA A 136 -3.56 4.61 7.44
C ALA A 136 -4.16 3.54 6.51
N LEU A 137 -3.58 3.35 5.32
CA LEU A 137 -4.02 2.33 4.36
C LEU A 137 -3.71 0.89 4.80
N ALA A 138 -2.78 0.70 5.75
CA ALA A 138 -2.51 -0.61 6.34
C ALA A 138 -3.59 -1.07 7.32
N LEU A 139 -4.41 -0.15 7.86
CA LEU A 139 -5.38 -0.47 8.92
C LEU A 139 -6.47 -1.43 8.45
N PRO A 140 -7.16 -1.24 7.30
CA PRO A 140 -8.20 -2.18 6.88
C PRO A 140 -7.68 -3.60 6.61
N PRO A 141 -6.56 -3.81 5.88
CA PRO A 141 -5.96 -5.14 5.72
C PRO A 141 -5.57 -5.78 7.06
N ALA A 142 -4.97 -5.02 7.97
CA ALA A 142 -4.58 -5.51 9.30
C ALA A 142 -5.79 -5.94 10.14
N ALA A 143 -6.87 -5.16 10.14
CA ALA A 143 -8.12 -5.51 10.81
C ALA A 143 -8.76 -6.76 10.18
N GLY A 144 -8.69 -6.90 8.85
CA GLY A 144 -9.10 -8.11 8.13
C GLY A 144 -8.35 -9.35 8.60
N LEU A 145 -7.02 -9.26 8.72
CA LEU A 145 -6.17 -10.35 9.19
C LEU A 145 -6.48 -10.76 10.64
N LEU A 146 -6.56 -9.78 11.56
CA LEU A 146 -6.82 -10.03 12.98
C LEU A 146 -8.14 -10.80 13.18
N ARG A 147 -9.21 -10.43 12.46
CA ARG A 147 -10.49 -11.13 12.54
C ARG A 147 -10.40 -12.60 12.12
N ARG A 148 -9.65 -12.90 11.05
CA ARG A 148 -9.45 -14.28 10.57
C ARG A 148 -8.67 -15.12 11.58
N LEU A 149 -7.70 -14.51 12.29
CA LEU A 149 -6.95 -15.19 13.34
C LEU A 149 -7.83 -15.46 14.57
N SER A 150 -8.65 -14.49 14.98
CA SER A 150 -9.59 -14.66 16.09
C SER A 150 -10.60 -15.78 15.82
N SER A 151 -11.16 -15.88 14.61
CA SER A 151 -12.13 -16.93 14.27
C SER A 151 -11.53 -18.34 14.29
N ARG A 152 -10.28 -18.51 13.84
CA ARG A 152 -9.59 -19.81 13.90
C ARG A 152 -9.32 -20.28 15.33
N ARG A 153 -9.05 -19.34 16.24
CA ARG A 153 -8.80 -19.66 17.65
C ARG A 153 -10.06 -20.19 18.33
N SER A 154 -11.23 -19.61 18.01
CA SER A 154 -12.52 -20.02 18.57
C SER A 154 -12.93 -21.43 18.15
N SER A 155 -12.66 -21.83 16.89
CA SER A 155 -12.99 -23.17 16.40
C SER A 155 -12.09 -24.26 16.98
N ALA A 156 -10.85 -23.93 17.34
CA ALA A 156 -9.91 -24.89 17.94
C ALA A 156 -10.17 -25.16 19.44
N SER A 157 -10.95 -24.30 20.12
CA SER A 157 -11.31 -24.48 21.54
C SER A 157 -12.63 -25.25 21.77
N SER A 158 -13.34 -25.59 20.69
CA SER A 158 -14.60 -26.34 20.71
C SER A 158 -14.46 -27.81 20.33
N GLU A 159 -13.24 -28.26 20.03
CA GLU A 159 -12.85 -29.66 19.84
C GLU A 159 -12.15 -30.19 21.10
#